data_AF-A0A2M8AQK4-F1
#
_entry.id   AF-A0A2M8AQK4-F1
#
_cell.length_a   1.000
_cell.length_b   1.000
_cell.length_c   1.000
_cell.angle_alpha   90.00
_cell.angle_beta   90.00
_cell.angle_gamma   90.00
#
_symmetry.space_group_name_H-M   'P 1'
#
loop_
_entity.id
_entity.type
_entity.pdbx_description
1 polymer ?
#
loop_
_entity_poly.entity_id
_entity_poly.type
_entity_poly.pdbx_seq_one_letter_code
_entity_poly.pdbx_strand_id
1 'polypeptide(L)'
;MYIVRYDDESITPSMVGSKGYYLTRLQGMGIMVPQGFILTGRAFLDFLKANGIVHILSDMPDDIERMRRKSNDVLEAFAKLLLIVGHQLKTKMVA
;
A
#
# COMPACT_ATOMS: atom_id res chain seq x y z
N MET A 1 -6.29 16.68 18.83
CA MET A 1 -5.07 17.36 18.37
C MET A 1 -4.64 16.76 17.03
N TYR A 2 -4.55 17.59 15.98
CA TYR A 2 -4.21 17.15 14.61
C TYR A 2 -2.80 17.55 14.17
N ILE A 3 -2.27 18.62 14.75
CA ILE A 3 -0.92 19.12 14.45
C ILE A 3 -0.15 19.13 15.77
N VAL A 4 1.09 18.68 15.73
CA VAL A 4 2.06 18.80 16.82
C VAL A 4 3.36 19.39 16.30
N ARG A 5 4.07 20.14 17.13
CA ARG A 5 5.35 20.74 16.78
C ARG A 5 6.50 19.84 17.26
N TYR A 6 7.66 19.92 16.63
CA TYR A 6 8.81 19.10 17.02
C TYR A 6 9.37 19.42 18.42
N ASP A 7 8.98 20.53 19.05
CA ASP A 7 9.35 20.91 20.42
C ASP A 7 8.36 20.40 21.48
N ASP A 8 7.32 19.66 21.09
CA ASP A 8 6.35 19.09 22.03
C ASP A 8 6.86 17.76 22.63
N GLU A 9 7.19 17.79 23.92
CA GLU A 9 7.70 16.63 24.67
C GLU A 9 6.63 15.55 24.95
N SER A 10 5.34 15.88 24.76
CA SER A 10 4.23 14.95 24.98
C SER A 10 4.02 13.96 23.83
N ILE A 11 4.78 14.11 22.74
CA ILE A 11 4.65 13.30 21.54
C ILE A 11 5.04 11.83 21.81
N THR A 12 4.15 10.91 21.41
CA THR A 12 4.41 9.47 21.43
C THR A 12 4.53 8.89 20.01
N PRO A 13 5.22 7.75 19.82
CA PRO A 13 5.30 7.09 18.52
C PRO A 13 3.94 6.73 17.93
N SER A 14 2.94 6.40 18.76
CA SER A 14 1.59 6.08 18.29
C SER A 14 0.84 7.30 17.75
N MET A 15 1.19 8.51 18.19
CA MET A 15 0.56 9.75 17.73
C MET A 15 1.07 10.21 16.37
N VAL A 16 2.38 10.06 16.12
CA VAL A 16 3.07 10.69 14.97
C VAL A 16 3.86 9.72 14.09
N GLY A 17 3.89 8.44 14.45
CA GLY A 17 4.77 7.44 13.83
C GLY A 17 6.23 7.58 14.26
N SER A 18 7.04 6.57 13.93
CA SER A 18 8.44 6.52 14.41
C SER A 18 9.30 7.66 13.87
N LYS A 19 9.10 8.09 12.62
CA LYS A 19 9.90 9.18 12.02
C LYS A 19 9.66 10.52 12.71
N GLY A 20 8.39 10.90 12.87
CA GLY A 20 8.01 12.14 13.57
C GLY A 20 8.54 12.14 15.01
N TYR A 21 8.40 11.01 15.71
CA TYR A 21 8.89 10.84 17.07
C TYR A 21 10.41 11.03 17.19
N TYR A 22 11.20 10.42 16.29
CA TYR A 22 12.66 10.57 16.35
C TYR A 22 13.13 11.96 15.96
N LEU A 23 12.45 12.67 15.07
CA LEU A 23 12.78 14.07 14.76
C LEU A 23 12.63 14.97 15.99
N THR A 24 11.55 14.82 16.76
CA THR A 24 11.34 15.48 18.06
C THR A 24 12.48 15.13 19.04
N ARG A 25 12.87 13.86 19.13
CA ARG A 25 13.95 13.42 20.04
C ARG A 25 15.32 13.98 19.66
N LEU A 26 15.66 14.01 18.38
CA LEU A 26 16.91 14.61 17.90
C LEU A 26 16.98 16.09 18.28
N GLN A 27 15.89 16.84 18.08
CA GLN A 27 15.81 18.24 18.47
C GLN A 27 15.97 18.43 19.99
N GLY A 28 15.32 17.59 20.81
CA GLY A 28 15.48 17.60 22.26
C GLY A 28 16.89 17.24 22.74
N MET A 29 17.68 16.53 21.94
CA MET A 29 19.10 16.25 22.19
C MET A 29 20.03 17.41 21.75
N GLY A 30 19.48 18.53 21.28
CA GLY A 30 20.24 19.66 20.77
C GLY A 30 20.81 19.43 19.36
N ILE A 31 20.39 18.37 18.67
CA ILE A 31 20.77 18.16 17.26
C ILE A 31 19.94 19.11 16.41
N MET A 32 20.61 19.79 15.49
CA MET A 32 19.97 20.75 14.61
C MET A 32 19.06 20.01 13.61
N VAL A 33 17.75 20.07 13.86
CA VAL A 33 16.71 19.57 12.97
C VAL A 33 15.99 20.78 12.36
N PRO A 34 15.72 20.81 11.05
CA PRO A 34 14.88 21.84 10.45
C PRO A 34 13.54 21.93 11.16
N GLN A 35 13.13 23.15 11.50
CA GLN A 35 11.87 23.38 12.21
C GLN A 35 10.69 22.89 11.38
N GLY A 36 9.69 22.32 12.05
CA GLY A 36 8.53 21.73 11.39
C GLY A 36 7.42 21.33 12.34
N PHE A 37 6.41 20.70 11.76
CA PHE A 37 5.25 20.16 12.44
C PHE A 37 4.89 18.78 11.87
N ILE A 38 4.13 18.02 12.64
CA ILE A 38 3.67 16.68 12.27
C ILE A 38 2.16 16.67 12.26
N LEU A 39 1.58 16.12 11.20
CA LEU A 39 0.18 15.70 11.20
C LEU A 39 0.06 14.38 11.94
N THR A 40 -0.83 14.33 12.93
CA THR A 40 -1.01 13.12 13.73
C THR A 40 -1.67 12.01 12.93
N GLY A 41 -1.42 10.75 13.32
CA GLY A 41 -2.12 9.60 12.74
C GLY A 41 -3.64 9.73 12.87
N ARG A 42 -4.13 10.39 13.92
CA ARG A 42 -5.55 10.71 14.08
C ARG A 42 -6.06 11.66 12.99
N ALA A 43 -5.31 12.72 12.67
CA ALA A 43 -5.69 13.64 11.59
C ALA A 43 -5.82 12.91 10.25
N PHE A 44 -4.90 11.98 9.98
CA PHE A 44 -4.95 11.12 8.80
C PHE A 44 -6.17 10.19 8.80
N LEU A 45 -6.44 9.50 9.91
CA LEU A 45 -7.60 8.59 10.02
C LEU A 45 -8.93 9.34 9.89
N ASP A 46 -9.04 10.53 10.49
CA ASP A 46 -10.25 11.35 10.40
C ASP A 46 -10.44 11.88 8.96
N PHE A 47 -9.36 12.22 8.26
CA PHE A 47 -9.40 12.52 6.82
C PHE A 47 -9.91 11.32 5.99
N LEU A 48 -9.39 10.11 6.23
CA LEU A 48 -9.86 8.92 5.51
C LEU A 48 -11.34 8.65 5.73
N LYS A 49 -11.82 8.80 6.98
CA LYS A 49 -13.24 8.61 7.33
C LYS A 49 -14.13 9.66 6.67
N ALA A 50 -13.75 10.93 6.74
CA ALA A 50 -14.54 12.03 6.19
C ALA A 50 -14.71 11.92 4.66
N ASN A 51 -13.75 11.29 3.97
CA ASN A 51 -13.79 11.11 2.52
C ASN A 51 -14.29 9.71 2.09
N GLY A 52 -14.78 8.89 3.00
CA GLY A 52 -15.27 7.54 2.69
C GLY A 52 -14.19 6.57 2.18
N ILE A 53 -12.91 6.94 2.26
CA ILE A 53 -11.78 6.15 1.71
C ILE A 53 -11.64 4.82 2.46
N VAL A 54 -12.04 4.76 3.73
CA VAL A 54 -12.00 3.53 4.53
C VAL A 54 -12.81 2.40 3.87
N HIS A 55 -13.94 2.71 3.24
CA HIS A 55 -14.77 1.74 2.53
C HIS A 55 -14.11 1.27 1.22
N ILE A 56 -13.45 2.18 0.50
CA ILE A 56 -12.71 1.84 -0.71
C ILE A 56 -11.57 0.87 -0.38
N LEU A 57 -10.87 1.09 0.74
CA LEU A 57 -9.77 0.24 1.17
C LEU A 57 -10.24 -1.13 1.70
N SER A 58 -11.45 -1.23 2.26
CA SER A 58 -11.99 -2.51 2.73
C SER A 58 -12.37 -3.45 1.60
N ASP A 59 -12.77 -2.90 0.44
CA ASP A 59 -13.22 -3.67 -0.72
C ASP A 59 -12.05 -4.07 -1.65
N MET A 60 -10.91 -3.38 -1.49
CA MET A 60 -9.70 -3.56 -2.30
C MET A 60 -9.07 -4.97 -2.28
N PRO A 61 -9.07 -5.74 -1.17
CA PRO A 61 -8.53 -7.10 -1.14
C PRO A 61 -9.26 -8.05 -2.10
N ASP A 62 -10.59 -7.92 -2.21
CA ASP A 62 -11.41 -8.73 -3.11
C ASP A 62 -11.10 -8.40 -4.57
N ASP A 63 -10.84 -7.12 -4.87
CA ASP A 63 -10.48 -6.69 -6.22
C ASP A 63 -9.08 -7.15 -6.63
N ILE A 64 -8.10 -7.12 -5.72
CA ILE A 64 -6.76 -7.66 -5.97
C ILE A 64 -6.82 -9.17 -6.23
N GLU A 65 -7.58 -9.91 -5.43
CA GLU A 65 -7.76 -11.36 -5.59
C GLU A 65 -8.51 -11.69 -6.89
N ARG A 66 -9.53 -10.89 -7.26
CA ARG A 66 -10.27 -11.04 -8.51
C ARG A 66 -9.38 -10.78 -9.74
N MET A 67 -8.53 -9.75 -9.68
CA MET A 67 -7.55 -9.47 -10.74
C MET A 67 -6.53 -10.59 -10.89
N ARG A 68 -6.05 -11.16 -9.77
CA ARG A 68 -5.13 -12.30 -9.77
C ARG A 68 -5.73 -13.53 -10.44
N ARG A 69 -6.99 -13.89 -10.11
CA ARG A 69 -7.68 -15.05 -10.74
C ARG A 69 -7.85 -14.86 -12.24
N LYS A 70 -8.30 -13.68 -12.67
CA LYS A 70 -8.44 -13.37 -14.11
C LYS A 70 -7.11 -13.50 -14.87
N SER A 71 -5.99 -13.09 -14.25
CA SER A 71 -4.67 -13.27 -14.86
C SER A 71 -4.29 -14.75 -15.01
N ASN A 72 -4.63 -15.59 -14.04
CA ASN A 72 -4.37 -17.04 -14.11
C ASN A 72 -5.22 -17.73 -15.19
N ASP A 73 -6.49 -17.36 -15.32
CA ASP A 73 -7.38 -17.91 -16.35
C ASP A 73 -6.86 -17.62 -17.77
N VAL A 74 -6.33 -16.41 -17.99
CA VAL A 74 -5.70 -16.02 -19.27
C VAL A 74 -4.46 -16.86 -19.55
N LEU A 75 -3.61 -17.09 -18.55
CA LEU A 75 -2.43 -17.93 -18.69
C LEU A 75 -2.79 -19.38 -19.00
N GLU A 76 -3.82 -19.93 -18.35
CA GLU A 76 -4.31 -21.28 -18.60
C GLU A 76 -4.89 -21.43 -20.01
N ALA A 77 -5.66 -20.44 -20.47
CA ALA A 77 -6.19 -20.41 -21.84
C ALA A 77 -5.07 -20.39 -22.89
N PHE A 78 -4.03 -19.59 -22.67
CA PHE A 78 -2.85 -19.56 -23.54
C PHE A 78 -2.11 -20.90 -23.56
N ALA A 79 -1.92 -21.53 -22.40
CA ALA A 79 -1.27 -22.85 -22.31
C ALA A 79 -2.05 -23.93 -23.09
N LYS A 80 -3.38 -23.95 -22.97
CA LYS A 80 -4.25 -24.86 -23.74
C LYS A 80 -4.15 -24.62 -25.24
N LEU A 81 -4.12 -23.35 -25.67
CA LEU A 81 -3.97 -22.99 -27.08
C LEU A 81 -2.64 -23.51 -27.66
N LEU A 82 -1.54 -23.33 -26.93
CA LEU A 82 -0.22 -23.81 -27.33
C LEU A 82 -0.18 -25.34 -27.47
N LEU A 83 -0.85 -26.08 -26.57
CA LEU A 83 -0.97 -27.54 -26.67
C LEU A 83 -1.75 -27.97 -27.92
N ILE A 84 -2.86 -27.30 -28.23
CA ILE A 84 -3.67 -27.57 -29.42
C ILE A 84 -2.86 -27.31 -30.70
N VAL A 85 -2.21 -26.14 -30.78
CA VAL A 85 -1.39 -25.75 -31.94
C VAL A 85 -0.21 -26.72 -32.10
N GLY A 86 0.47 -27.07 -31.01
CA GLY A 86 1.56 -28.05 -31.01
C GLY A 86 1.11 -29.43 -31.49
N HIS A 87 -0.06 -29.89 -31.06
CA HIS A 87 -0.63 -31.16 -31.54
C HIS A 87 -0.94 -31.12 -33.04
N GLN A 88 -1.56 -30.05 -33.53
CA GLN A 88 -1.88 -29.89 -34.95
C GLN A 88 -0.65 -29.85 -35.85
N LEU A 89 0.41 -29.15 -35.43
CA LEU A 89 1.69 -29.11 -36.15
C LEU A 89 2.34 -30.50 -36.21
N LYS A 90 2.28 -31.26 -35.10
CA LYS A 90 2.82 -32.62 -35.03
C LYS A 90 2.07 -33.59 -35.95
N THR A 91 0.73 -33.51 -36.02
CA THR A 91 -0.07 -34.33 -36.94
C THR A 91 0.15 -33.99 -38.41
N LYS A 92 0.44 -32.72 -38.75
CA LYS A 92 0.72 -32.30 -40.13
C LYS A 92 2.12 -32.66 -40.63
N MET A 93 3.06 -32.97 -39.73
CA MET A 93 4.43 -33.39 -40.10
C MET A 93 4.59 -34.91 -40.29
N VAL A 94 3.60 -35.71 -39.89
CA VAL A 94 3.63 -37.19 -39.94
C VAL A 94 2.72 -37.74 -41.05
N ALA A 95 2.06 -36.87 -41.81
CA ALA A 95 1.28 -37.19 -43.01
C ALA A 95 2.04 -36.70 -44.26
#